data_AF-F8NVG9-F1
#
_entry.id   AF-F8NVG9-F1
#
_cell.length_a   1.000
_cell.length_b   1.000
_cell.length_c   1.000
_cell.angle_alpha   90.00
_cell.angle_beta   90.00
_cell.angle_gamma   90.00
#
_symmetry.space_group_name_H-M   'P 1'
#
loop_
_entity.id
_entity.type
_entity.pdbx_description
1 polymer ?
#
loop_
_entity_poly.entity_id
_entity_poly.type
_entity_poly.pdbx_seq_one_letter_code
_entity_poly.pdbx_strand_id
1 'polypeptide(L)'
;MQESGCDPSTVGGAGEQGLMQLTSDKCTNAPGGNCQDPDYNIHTGAQFFSDTLNSNNGDLLLSIGQYNGWFQGMTYADATADQYSGNCRAQNNLDYLHQFLNGWCQNINAYSNNPPLGEYFNLNVCGSS
;
A
#
# COMPACT_ATOMS: atom_id res chain seq x y z
N MET A 1 -9.58 0.44 5.11
CA MET A 1 -8.89 0.77 3.84
C MET A 1 -7.55 0.03 3.85
N GLN A 2 -7.04 -0.40 2.70
CA GLN A 2 -5.90 -1.35 2.62
C GLN A 2 -4.68 -0.95 3.44
N GLU A 3 -4.43 0.36 3.44
CA GLU A 3 -3.26 0.97 4.05
C GLU A 3 -3.33 0.99 5.58
N SER A 4 -4.49 1.27 6.19
CA SER A 4 -4.56 1.47 7.65
C SER A 4 -5.74 0.80 8.37
N GLY A 5 -6.58 0.05 7.65
CA GLY A 5 -7.86 -0.40 8.22
C GLY A 5 -8.82 0.75 8.57
N CYS A 6 -8.58 1.96 8.04
CA CYS A 6 -9.27 3.22 8.43
C CYS A 6 -8.87 3.76 9.82
N ASP A 7 -7.77 3.28 10.40
CA ASP A 7 -7.20 3.85 11.62
C ASP A 7 -6.17 4.96 11.26
N PRO A 8 -6.37 6.21 11.71
CA PRO A 8 -5.45 7.31 11.41
C PRO A 8 -4.16 7.25 12.23
N SER A 9 -4.10 6.43 13.27
CA SER A 9 -2.92 6.24 14.12
C SER A 9 -2.00 5.11 13.66
N THR A 10 -2.38 4.37 12.59
CA THR A 10 -1.59 3.25 12.09
C THR A 10 -0.20 3.71 11.69
N VAL A 11 0.80 3.06 12.26
CA VAL A 11 2.18 3.14 11.80
C VAL A 11 2.50 1.85 11.06
N GLY A 12 2.84 2.01 9.79
CA GLY A 12 3.20 0.91 8.92
C GLY A 12 4.49 0.23 9.34
N GLY A 13 4.71 -0.94 8.75
CA GLY A 13 5.82 -1.78 9.14
C GLY A 13 7.21 -1.19 8.87
N ALA A 14 7.33 -0.26 7.94
CA ALA A 14 8.56 0.48 7.66
C ALA A 14 8.52 1.92 8.20
N GLY A 15 7.53 2.25 9.05
CA GLY A 15 7.36 3.57 9.65
C GLY A 15 6.45 4.50 8.83
N GLU A 16 5.66 3.95 7.92
CA GLU A 16 4.62 4.69 7.19
C GLU A 16 3.57 5.25 8.15
N GLN A 17 2.95 6.38 7.82
CA GLN A 17 2.13 7.14 8.74
C GLN A 17 0.68 7.22 8.26
N GLY A 18 -0.26 6.91 9.16
CA GLY A 18 -1.66 7.27 9.08
C GLY A 18 -2.48 6.54 8.02
N LEU A 19 -3.61 7.15 7.66
CA LEU A 19 -4.65 6.55 6.81
C LEU A 19 -4.14 6.04 5.46
N MET A 20 -3.27 6.82 4.82
CA MET A 20 -2.72 6.59 3.49
C MET A 20 -1.31 5.98 3.54
N GLN A 21 -0.79 5.65 4.74
CA GLN A 21 0.54 5.08 4.95
C GLN A 21 1.65 5.87 4.22
N LEU A 22 1.75 7.17 4.52
CA LEU A 22 2.78 8.03 3.94
C LEU A 22 4.16 7.66 4.50
N THR A 23 5.13 7.49 3.60
CA THR A 23 6.55 7.36 3.95
C THR A 23 7.10 8.69 4.51
N SER A 24 8.17 8.61 5.31
CA SER A 24 8.69 9.76 6.07
C SER A 24 9.12 10.95 5.19
N ASP A 25 9.54 10.70 3.96
CA ASP A 25 9.86 11.73 2.96
C ASP A 25 8.63 12.56 2.54
N LYS A 26 7.42 12.00 2.65
CA LYS A 26 6.15 12.68 2.33
C LYS A 26 5.56 13.41 3.53
N CYS A 27 6.17 13.25 4.71
CA CYS A 27 5.74 13.86 5.96
C CYS A 27 6.43 15.21 6.26
N THR A 28 7.38 15.66 5.43
CA THR A 28 8.24 16.82 5.74
C THR A 28 7.48 18.13 5.93
N ASN A 29 6.29 18.26 5.33
CA ASN A 29 5.46 19.46 5.38
C ASN A 29 4.23 19.31 6.30
N ALA A 30 4.20 18.25 7.12
CA ALA A 30 3.07 17.99 8.01
C ALA A 30 2.89 19.14 9.01
N PRO A 31 1.64 19.64 9.21
CA PRO A 31 1.35 20.68 10.19
C PRO A 31 1.82 20.29 11.59
N GLY A 32 2.70 21.10 12.18
CA GLY A 32 3.29 20.79 13.49
C GLY A 32 4.09 19.48 13.54
N GLY A 33 4.49 18.93 12.40
CA GLY A 33 5.15 17.63 12.27
C GLY A 33 4.22 16.42 12.40
N ASN A 34 2.90 16.62 12.48
CA ASN A 34 1.94 15.52 12.64
C ASN A 34 1.54 14.90 11.29
N CYS A 35 2.28 13.91 10.82
CA CYS A 35 1.95 13.21 9.57
C CYS A 35 0.71 12.31 9.65
N GLN A 36 0.23 12.04 10.87
CA GLN A 36 -1.00 11.29 11.14
C GLN A 36 -2.24 12.19 11.17
N ASP A 37 -2.07 13.52 11.03
CA ASP A 37 -3.20 14.43 10.87
C ASP A 37 -4.06 13.97 9.68
N PRO A 38 -5.35 13.62 9.88
CA PRO A 38 -6.14 13.00 8.83
C PRO A 38 -6.26 13.84 7.56
N ASP A 39 -6.41 15.16 7.70
CA ASP A 39 -6.56 16.06 6.55
C ASP A 39 -5.26 16.12 5.75
N TYR A 40 -4.12 16.32 6.42
CA TYR A 40 -2.82 16.30 5.76
C TYR A 40 -2.53 14.95 5.11
N ASN A 41 -2.79 13.86 5.83
CA ASN A 41 -2.47 12.51 5.41
C ASN A 41 -3.26 12.10 4.16
N ILE A 42 -4.56 12.36 4.16
CA ILE A 42 -5.44 12.11 3.01
C ILE A 42 -5.05 13.01 1.85
N HIS A 43 -4.85 14.31 2.08
CA HIS A 43 -4.52 15.25 1.01
C HIS A 43 -3.21 14.89 0.32
N THR A 44 -2.17 14.60 1.10
CA THR A 44 -0.84 14.26 0.58
C THR A 44 -0.86 12.91 -0.13
N GLY A 45 -1.55 11.91 0.43
CA GLY A 45 -1.71 10.61 -0.24
C GLY A 45 -2.48 10.71 -1.55
N ALA A 46 -3.57 11.47 -1.58
CA ALA A 46 -4.35 11.72 -2.79
C ALA A 46 -3.55 12.51 -3.84
N GLN A 47 -2.77 13.50 -3.42
CA GLN A 47 -1.89 14.25 -4.31
C GLN A 47 -0.82 13.34 -4.92
N PHE A 48 -0.12 12.54 -4.09
CA PHE A 48 0.87 11.59 -4.57
C PHE A 48 0.27 10.59 -5.57
N PHE A 49 -0.92 10.07 -5.30
CA PHE A 49 -1.60 9.18 -6.23
C PHE A 49 -2.00 9.89 -7.54
N SER A 50 -2.49 11.12 -7.47
CA SER A 50 -2.82 11.94 -8.65
C SER A 50 -1.60 12.20 -9.52
N ASP A 51 -0.47 12.56 -8.91
CA ASP A 51 0.79 12.79 -9.62
C ASP A 51 1.32 11.50 -10.27
N THR A 52 1.18 10.37 -9.58
CA THR A 52 1.50 9.03 -10.10
C THR A 52 0.60 8.66 -11.29
N LEU A 53 -0.70 8.94 -11.19
CA LEU A 53 -1.64 8.69 -12.28
C LEU A 53 -1.30 9.53 -13.52
N ASN A 54 -0.97 10.80 -13.32
CA ASN A 54 -0.58 11.68 -14.40
C ASN A 54 0.74 11.24 -15.05
N SER A 55 1.74 10.83 -14.27
CA SER A 55 3.03 10.36 -14.79
C SER A 55 2.91 9.04 -15.56
N ASN A 56 1.92 8.20 -15.21
CA ASN A 56 1.56 6.99 -15.93
C ASN A 56 0.56 7.22 -17.08
N ASN A 57 0.39 8.46 -17.56
CA ASN A 57 -0.53 8.81 -18.64
C ASN A 57 -1.98 8.34 -18.42
N GLY A 58 -2.43 8.33 -17.17
CA GLY A 58 -3.79 7.91 -16.81
C GLY A 58 -3.98 6.40 -16.68
N ASP A 59 -2.92 5.59 -16.72
CA ASP A 59 -3.04 4.15 -16.44
C ASP A 59 -3.31 3.92 -14.95
N LEU A 60 -4.58 3.70 -14.63
CA LEU A 60 -5.06 3.53 -13.26
C LEU A 60 -4.49 2.28 -12.60
N LEU A 61 -4.43 1.14 -13.32
CA LEU A 61 -3.99 -0.12 -12.71
C LEU A 61 -2.50 -0.11 -12.43
N LEU A 62 -1.70 0.44 -13.34
CA LEU A 62 -0.28 0.67 -13.10
C LEU A 62 -0.05 1.58 -11.88
N SER A 63 -0.86 2.64 -11.76
CA SER A 63 -0.73 3.62 -10.66
C SER A 63 -1.11 3.03 -9.29
N ILE A 64 -2.16 2.21 -9.23
CA ILE A 64 -2.53 1.49 -7.99
C ILE A 64 -1.42 0.50 -7.62
N GLY A 65 -0.88 -0.25 -8.59
CA GLY A 65 0.25 -1.16 -8.34
C GLY A 65 1.49 -0.41 -7.84
N GLN A 66 1.84 0.72 -8.46
CA GLN A 66 2.98 1.55 -8.05
C GLN A 66 2.84 2.10 -6.63
N TYR A 67 1.62 2.35 -6.15
CA TYR A 67 1.39 2.72 -4.75
C TYR A 67 1.89 1.63 -3.77
N ASN A 68 1.79 0.35 -4.15
CA ASN A 68 2.35 -0.78 -3.43
C ASN A 68 3.84 -1.05 -3.74
N GLY A 69 4.45 -0.25 -4.62
CA GLY A 69 5.83 -0.41 -5.09
C GLY A 69 6.00 -1.27 -6.34
N TRP A 70 4.93 -1.61 -7.06
CA TRP A 70 5.06 -2.30 -8.35
C TRP A 70 5.70 -1.39 -9.40
N PHE A 71 6.31 -1.97 -10.44
CA PHE A 71 6.79 -1.22 -11.59
C PHE A 71 6.48 -1.96 -12.90
N GLN A 72 6.46 -1.22 -14.01
CA GLN A 72 6.17 -1.81 -15.32
C GLN A 72 7.23 -2.85 -15.69
N GLY A 73 6.79 -4.07 -16.01
CA GLY A 73 7.68 -5.18 -16.32
C GLY A 73 8.20 -5.94 -15.10
N MET A 74 7.72 -5.63 -13.89
CA MET A 74 8.02 -6.39 -12.68
C MET A 74 7.69 -7.88 -12.89
N THR A 75 8.62 -8.74 -12.46
CA THR A 75 8.46 -10.19 -12.46
C THR A 75 8.08 -10.69 -11.07
N TYR A 76 7.63 -11.95 -11.00
CA TYR A 76 7.42 -12.62 -9.72
C TYR A 76 8.68 -12.64 -8.84
N ALA A 77 9.86 -12.79 -9.45
CA ALA A 77 11.13 -12.81 -8.74
C ALA A 77 11.46 -11.45 -8.11
N ASP A 78 11.12 -10.35 -8.79
CA ASP A 78 11.29 -9.00 -8.25
C ASP A 78 10.41 -8.79 -7.01
N ALA A 79 9.13 -9.15 -7.10
CA ALA A 79 8.17 -8.97 -6.01
C ALA A 79 8.48 -9.83 -4.77
N THR A 80 9.13 -10.98 -4.95
CA THR A 80 9.43 -11.95 -3.90
C THR A 80 10.90 -12.00 -3.49
N ALA A 81 11.72 -11.06 -3.96
CA ALA A 81 13.16 -11.05 -3.74
C ALA A 81 13.56 -11.16 -2.26
N ASP A 82 12.76 -10.58 -1.37
CA ASP A 82 13.01 -10.52 0.07
C ASP A 82 12.26 -11.57 0.91
N GLN A 83 11.59 -12.54 0.29
CA GLN A 83 10.75 -13.50 1.01
C GLN A 83 11.50 -14.36 2.05
N TYR A 84 12.82 -14.52 1.91
CA TYR A 84 13.67 -15.29 2.83
C TYR A 84 14.76 -14.44 3.50
N SER A 85 14.79 -13.12 3.28
CA SER A 85 15.82 -12.24 3.85
C SER A 85 15.54 -11.85 5.29
N GLY A 86 14.38 -12.25 5.84
CA GLY A 86 13.88 -11.80 7.15
C GLY A 86 13.27 -10.40 7.11
N ASN A 87 13.38 -9.69 5.98
CA ASN A 87 12.72 -8.40 5.75
C ASN A 87 11.45 -8.58 4.91
N CYS A 88 10.48 -9.27 5.50
CA CYS A 88 9.22 -9.58 4.84
C CYS A 88 8.43 -8.38 4.30
N ARG A 89 8.70 -7.19 4.84
CA ARG A 89 8.07 -5.93 4.47
C ARG A 89 8.65 -5.29 3.21
N ALA A 90 9.79 -5.79 2.74
CA ALA A 90 10.37 -5.37 1.46
C ALA A 90 9.78 -6.11 0.25
N GLN A 91 8.98 -7.16 0.48
CA GLN A 91 8.22 -7.79 -0.60
C GLN A 91 7.09 -6.89 -1.09
N ASN A 92 6.87 -6.88 -2.41
CA ASN A 92 5.66 -6.29 -2.98
C ASN A 92 4.49 -7.26 -2.82
N ASN A 93 3.34 -6.76 -2.40
CA ASN A 93 2.13 -7.57 -2.26
C ASN A 93 1.57 -7.86 -3.65
N LEU A 94 1.75 -9.09 -4.16
CA LEU A 94 1.26 -9.48 -5.49
C LEU A 94 -0.27 -9.51 -5.58
N ASP A 95 -0.97 -9.54 -4.44
CA ASP A 95 -2.43 -9.54 -4.39
C ASP A 95 -3.02 -8.13 -4.22
N TYR A 96 -2.18 -7.08 -4.20
CA TYR A 96 -2.60 -5.72 -3.87
C TYR A 96 -3.77 -5.24 -4.72
N LEU A 97 -3.72 -5.44 -6.05
CA LEU A 97 -4.82 -5.07 -6.96
C LEU A 97 -6.10 -5.85 -6.68
N HIS A 98 -6.01 -7.16 -6.39
CA HIS A 98 -7.17 -7.99 -6.08
C HIS A 98 -7.83 -7.53 -4.77
N GLN A 99 -7.02 -7.30 -3.74
CA GLN A 99 -7.48 -6.86 -2.41
C GLN A 99 -8.06 -5.44 -2.47
N PHE A 100 -7.43 -4.54 -3.22
CA PHE A 100 -7.88 -3.16 -3.36
C PHE A 100 -9.21 -3.06 -4.11
N LEU A 101 -9.26 -3.61 -5.33
CA LEU A 101 -10.41 -3.44 -6.22
C LEU A 101 -11.58 -4.35 -5.84
N ASN A 102 -11.31 -5.60 -5.44
CA ASN A 102 -12.38 -6.55 -5.10
C ASN A 102 -12.75 -6.53 -3.61
N GLY A 103 -11.90 -5.96 -2.75
CA GLY A 103 -12.18 -5.79 -1.34
C GLY A 103 -12.55 -4.35 -1.01
N TRP A 104 -11.54 -3.49 -0.88
CA TRP A 104 -11.69 -2.17 -0.28
C TRP A 104 -12.61 -1.23 -1.08
N CYS A 105 -12.51 -1.21 -2.41
CA CYS A 105 -13.43 -0.44 -3.25
C CYS A 105 -14.89 -0.92 -3.16
N GLN A 106 -15.12 -2.14 -2.68
CA GLN A 106 -16.45 -2.72 -2.45
C GLN A 106 -16.86 -2.69 -0.97
N ASN A 107 -16.12 -1.97 -0.12
CA ASN A 107 -16.34 -1.93 1.32
C ASN A 107 -16.26 -3.31 2.00
N ILE A 108 -15.40 -4.18 1.46
CA ILE A 108 -15.08 -5.50 2.02
C ILE A 108 -13.66 -5.45 2.57
N ASN A 109 -13.47 -5.90 3.82
CA ASN A 109 -12.13 -6.01 4.40
C ASN A 109 -11.39 -7.20 3.78
N ALA A 110 -10.41 -6.89 2.93
CA ALA A 110 -9.64 -7.90 2.20
C ALA A 110 -8.82 -8.82 3.13
N TYR A 111 -8.42 -8.35 4.31
CA TYR A 111 -7.62 -9.14 5.26
C TYR A 111 -8.43 -10.19 6.02
N SER A 112 -9.76 -10.02 6.11
CA SER A 112 -10.64 -10.94 6.84
C SER A 112 -11.63 -11.67 5.95
N ASN A 113 -11.57 -11.48 4.62
CA ASN A 113 -12.51 -12.10 3.69
C ASN A 113 -12.26 -13.61 3.59
N ASN A 114 -13.33 -14.39 3.50
CA ASN A 114 -13.26 -15.84 3.31
C ASN A 114 -14.19 -16.27 2.16
N PRO A 115 -13.67 -16.82 1.05
CA PRO A 115 -12.26 -17.11 0.78
C PRO A 115 -11.36 -15.85 0.69
N PRO A 116 -10.05 -15.95 0.97
CA PRO A 116 -9.14 -14.79 0.89
C PRO A 116 -9.10 -14.22 -0.52
N LEU A 117 -8.98 -12.89 -0.63
CA LEU A 117 -8.91 -12.17 -1.90
C LEU A 117 -7.46 -12.12 -2.40
N GLY A 118 -7.16 -12.81 -3.50
CA GLY A 118 -5.84 -12.88 -4.09
C GLY A 118 -5.65 -14.12 -4.94
N GLU A 119 -4.46 -14.24 -5.53
CA GLU A 119 -4.00 -15.38 -6.32
C GLU A 119 -2.66 -15.92 -5.79
N TYR A 120 -1.73 -15.05 -5.40
CA TYR A 120 -0.33 -15.42 -5.12
C TYR A 120 -0.09 -15.71 -3.65
N PHE A 121 -0.65 -14.88 -2.77
CA PHE A 121 -0.47 -14.91 -1.33
C PHE A 121 1.01 -14.96 -0.89
N ASN A 122 1.88 -14.24 -1.61
CA ASN A 122 3.33 -14.28 -1.38
C ASN A 122 3.71 -13.80 0.03
N LEU A 123 2.91 -12.91 0.61
CA LEU A 123 3.12 -12.45 1.98
C LEU A 123 2.81 -13.51 3.05
N ASN A 124 2.14 -14.63 2.73
CA ASN A 124 1.89 -15.69 3.71
C ASN A 124 3.18 -16.35 4.23
N VAL A 125 4.26 -16.32 3.43
CA VAL A 125 5.59 -16.82 3.83
C VAL A 125 6.12 -16.06 5.07
N CYS A 126 5.62 -14.86 5.32
CA CYS A 126 6.06 -13.99 6.39
C CYS A 126 5.42 -14.26 7.76
N GLY A 127 4.39 -15.11 7.81
CA GLY A 127 3.59 -15.31 9.02
C GLY A 127 2.78 -14.07 9.44
N SER A 128 1.90 -14.24 10.43
CA SER A 128 1.11 -13.15 11.00
C SER A 128 2.03 -12.28 11.87
N SER A 129 2.47 -11.13 11.38
CA SER A 129 3.09 -10.09 12.20
C SER A 129 2.05 -9.24 12.92
#